data_AF-A0A8J7ZD84-F1
#
_entry.id   AF-A0A8J7ZD84-F1
#
_cell.length_a   1.000
_cell.length_b   1.000
_cell.length_c   1.000
_cell.angle_alpha   90.00
_cell.angle_beta   90.00
_cell.angle_gamma   90.00
#
_symmetry.space_group_name_H-M   'P 1'
#
loop_
_entity.id
_entity.type
_entity.pdbx_description
1 polymer ?
#
loop_
_entity_poly.entity_id
_entity_poly.type
_entity_poly.pdbx_seq_one_letter_code
_entity_poly.pdbx_strand_id
1 'polypeptide(L)'
;MPAPNTTHDHEIIQTVEELYADPENRDRAEGGVAPQTVASHLGIAHATATDRLRDLTKQGDLEQCDGLEPGTMRPRKSYAPSESPDGGGGRTGGS
;
A
#
# COMPACT_ATOMS: atom_id res chain seq x y z
N MET A 1 7.60 26.85 -2.40
CA MET A 1 8.43 25.69 -2.05
C MET A 1 7.58 24.46 -2.29
N PRO A 2 7.89 23.59 -3.27
CA PRO A 2 7.14 22.34 -3.43
C PRO A 2 7.35 21.49 -2.17
N ALA A 3 6.28 20.88 -1.67
CA ALA A 3 6.35 20.02 -0.48
C ALA A 3 7.30 18.85 -0.76
N PRO A 4 8.33 18.59 0.07
CA PRO A 4 9.28 17.49 -0.14
C PRO A 4 8.68 16.09 0.08
N ASN A 5 7.36 16.00 0.27
CA ASN A 5 6.66 14.77 0.66
C ASN A 5 6.09 13.98 -0.53
N THR A 6 5.74 14.62 -1.64
CA THR A 6 4.96 13.99 -2.71
C THR A 6 5.73 12.94 -3.50
N THR A 7 7.05 13.05 -3.60
CA THR A 7 7.88 12.06 -4.33
C THR A 7 7.90 10.71 -3.61
N HIS A 8 8.10 10.72 -2.29
CA HIS A 8 8.12 9.50 -1.49
C HIS A 8 6.74 8.82 -1.43
N ASP A 9 5.67 9.60 -1.45
CA ASP A 9 4.30 9.07 -1.41
C ASP A 9 4.00 8.25 -2.69
N HIS A 10 4.39 8.76 -3.87
CA HIS A 10 4.23 8.02 -5.14
C HIS A 10 5.08 6.75 -5.18
N GLU A 11 6.34 6.80 -4.72
CA GLU A 11 7.21 5.62 -4.65
C GLU A 11 6.65 4.55 -3.72
N ILE A 12 6.02 4.94 -2.61
CA ILE A 12 5.38 4.02 -1.66
C ILE A 12 4.15 3.37 -2.28
N ILE A 13 3.28 4.13 -2.96
CA ILE A 13 2.11 3.58 -3.65
C ILE A 13 2.55 2.56 -4.69
N GLN A 14 3.47 2.95 -5.58
CA GLN A 14 3.98 2.07 -6.62
C GLN A 14 4.61 0.79 -6.03
N THR A 15 5.40 0.93 -4.96
CA THR A 15 5.99 -0.23 -4.28
C THR A 15 4.93 -1.15 -3.69
N VAL A 16 3.86 -0.60 -3.09
CA VAL A 16 2.75 -1.40 -2.58
C VAL A 16 2.04 -2.11 -3.72
N GLU A 17 1.81 -1.46 -4.87
CA GLU A 17 1.21 -2.10 -6.05
C GLU A 17 2.08 -3.23 -6.61
N GLU A 18 3.39 -3.00 -6.76
CA GLU A 18 4.34 -3.99 -7.26
C GLU A 18 4.43 -5.21 -6.33
N LEU A 19 4.59 -4.97 -5.02
CA LEU A 19 4.63 -6.03 -4.02
C LEU A 19 3.28 -6.71 -3.86
N TYR A 20 2.18 -5.98 -4.00
CA TYR A 20 0.85 -6.57 -3.98
C TYR A 20 0.64 -7.41 -5.23
N ALA A 21 1.15 -7.07 -6.42
CA ALA A 21 0.97 -7.91 -7.61
C ALA A 21 1.52 -9.35 -7.43
N ASP A 22 2.55 -9.51 -6.59
CA ASP A 22 3.18 -10.79 -6.29
C ASP A 22 2.57 -11.46 -5.03
N PRO A 23 1.97 -12.67 -5.15
CA PRO A 23 1.31 -13.33 -4.03
C PRO A 23 2.28 -13.81 -2.93
N GLU A 24 3.58 -13.93 -3.20
CA GLU A 24 4.58 -14.32 -2.18
C GLU A 24 4.87 -13.19 -1.20
N ASN A 25 4.64 -11.93 -1.62
CA ASN A 25 4.84 -10.74 -0.81
C ASN A 25 3.58 -10.30 -0.04
N ARG A 26 2.45 -10.97 -0.29
CA ARG A 26 1.19 -10.73 0.43
C ARG A 26 1.15 -11.46 1.75
N ASP A 27 0.58 -10.82 2.76
CA ASP A 27 0.25 -11.48 4.01
C ASP A 27 -0.77 -12.60 3.84
N ARG A 28 -0.68 -13.61 4.72
CA ARG A 28 -1.72 -14.64 4.82
C ARG A 28 -2.98 -14.01 5.42
N ALA A 29 -4.17 -14.37 4.93
CA ALA A 29 -5.51 -13.78 5.20
C ALA A 29 -5.99 -12.82 4.09
N GLU A 30 -6.72 -11.75 4.42
CA GLU A 30 -7.40 -10.82 3.48
C GLU A 30 -6.46 -10.19 2.43
N GLY A 31 -5.14 -10.34 2.61
CA GLY A 31 -4.11 -9.91 1.67
C GLY A 31 -3.53 -8.54 2.05
N GLY A 32 -2.56 -8.09 1.26
CA GLY A 32 -1.88 -6.82 1.46
C GLY A 32 -0.39 -6.97 1.77
N VAL A 33 0.31 -5.86 1.76
CA VAL A 33 1.76 -5.77 1.93
C VAL A 33 2.06 -5.16 3.30
N ALA A 34 3.00 -5.78 4.03
CA ALA A 34 3.39 -5.26 5.33
C ALA A 34 4.33 -4.04 5.23
N PRO A 35 4.25 -3.10 6.18
CA PRO A 35 5.13 -1.93 6.21
C PRO A 35 6.63 -2.27 6.22
N GLN A 36 6.99 -3.39 6.84
CA GLN A 36 8.38 -3.88 6.86
C GLN A 36 8.86 -4.30 5.48
N THR A 37 8.00 -4.93 4.66
CA THR A 37 8.34 -5.32 3.29
C THR A 37 8.55 -4.08 2.43
N VAL A 38 7.63 -3.10 2.51
CA VAL A 38 7.75 -1.81 1.80
C VAL A 38 9.02 -1.06 2.21
N ALA A 39 9.28 -0.96 3.52
CA ALA A 39 10.46 -0.29 4.05
C ALA A 39 11.77 -0.94 3.56
N SER A 40 11.80 -2.28 3.55
CA SER A 40 12.96 -3.04 3.09
C SER A 40 13.19 -2.88 1.59
N HIS A 41 12.10 -2.83 0.81
CA HIS A 41 12.16 -2.66 -0.64
C HIS A 41 12.66 -1.25 -1.02
N LEU A 42 12.17 -0.21 -0.34
CA LEU A 42 12.56 1.18 -0.57
C LEU A 42 13.85 1.61 0.13
N GLY A 43 14.41 0.79 1.03
CA GLY A 43 15.58 1.15 1.82
C GLY A 43 15.33 2.30 2.82
N ILE A 44 14.09 2.45 3.29
CA ILE A 44 13.70 3.48 4.25
C ILE A 44 13.46 2.91 5.66
N ALA A 45 13.40 3.78 6.67
CA ALA A 45 13.10 3.34 8.03
C ALA A 45 11.67 2.80 8.13
N HIS A 46 11.49 1.69 8.86
CA HIS A 46 10.18 1.07 9.10
C HIS A 46 9.15 2.06 9.67
N ALA A 47 9.56 2.92 10.61
CA ALA A 47 8.69 3.94 11.19
C ALA A 47 8.22 4.96 10.15
N THR A 48 9.09 5.35 9.22
CA THR A 48 8.75 6.24 8.11
C THR A 48 7.78 5.58 7.14
N ALA A 49 8.03 4.34 6.72
CA ALA A 49 7.10 3.60 5.86
C ALA A 49 5.73 3.45 6.53
N THR A 50 5.70 3.10 7.82
CA THR A 50 4.45 2.94 8.59
C THR A 50 3.65 4.24 8.67
N ASP A 51 4.32 5.35 8.99
CA ASP A 51 3.67 6.66 9.08
C ASP A 51 3.08 7.07 7.73
N ARG A 52 3.84 6.86 6.65
CA ARG A 52 3.43 7.19 5.28
C ARG A 52 2.28 6.33 4.77
N LEU A 53 2.36 5.01 4.92
CA LEU A 53 1.28 4.09 4.55
C LEU A 53 -0.03 4.46 5.27
N ARG A 54 0.05 4.79 6.57
CA ARG A 54 -1.11 5.26 7.33
C ARG A 54 -1.69 6.56 6.76
N ASP A 55 -0.84 7.53 6.42
CA ASP A 55 -1.32 8.81 5.87
C ASP A 55 -1.84 8.68 4.43
N LEU A 56 -1.32 7.75 3.62
CA LEU A 56 -1.88 7.37 2.31
C LEU A 56 -3.24 6.68 2.44
N THR A 57 -3.43 5.83 3.46
CA THR A 57 -4.75 5.25 3.74
C THR A 57 -5.78 6.32 4.11
N LYS A 58 -5.40 7.34 4.88
CA LYS A 58 -6.32 8.45 5.19
C LYS A 58 -6.68 9.27 3.96
N GLN A 59 -5.81 9.33 2.96
CA GLN A 59 -6.03 10.06 1.71
C GLN A 59 -6.88 9.25 0.71
N GLY A 60 -6.99 7.94 0.90
CA GLY A 60 -7.77 7.04 0.06
C GLY A 60 -6.97 6.36 -1.05
N ASP A 61 -5.66 6.61 -1.13
CA ASP A 61 -4.77 6.00 -2.13
C ASP A 61 -4.47 4.52 -1.82
N LEU A 62 -4.49 4.14 -0.54
CA LEU A 62 -4.28 2.77 -0.08
C LEU A 62 -5.40 2.35 0.87
N GLU A 63 -5.61 1.04 1.01
CA GLU A 63 -6.53 0.46 2.00
C GLU A 63 -5.73 -0.28 3.06
N GLN A 64 -6.12 -0.11 4.33
CA GLN A 64 -5.53 -0.87 5.44
C GLN A 64 -6.36 -2.15 5.64
N CYS A 65 -5.69 -3.29 5.58
CA CYS A 65 -6.29 -4.61 5.76
C CYS A 65 -5.65 -5.33 6.97
N ASP A 66 -6.35 -6.32 7.50
CA ASP A 66 -5.82 -7.20 8.53
C ASP A 66 -5.01 -8.34 7.88
N GLY A 67 -3.71 -8.37 8.17
CA GLY A 67 -2.80 -9.42 7.71
C GLY A 67 -2.31 -10.30 8.86
N LEU A 68 -1.74 -11.45 8.51
CA LEU A 68 -1.10 -12.35 9.46
C LEU A 68 0.39 -12.49 9.14
N GLU A 69 1.23 -12.26 10.14
CA GLU A 69 2.67 -12.43 10.00
C GLU A 69 3.00 -13.89 9.62
N PRO A 70 3.79 -14.10 8.55
CA PRO A 70 4.16 -15.43 8.12
C PRO A 70 4.99 -16.14 9.20
N GLY A 71 4.56 -17.35 9.57
CA GLY A 71 5.24 -18.20 10.55
C GLY A 71 4.69 -18.10 11.98
N THR A 72 4.34 -16.90 12.45
CA THR A 72 3.80 -16.71 13.81
C THR A 72 2.28 -16.64 13.85
N MET A 73 1.62 -16.40 12.70
CA MET A 73 0.16 -16.21 12.58
C MET A 73 -0.36 -15.10 13.50
N ARG A 74 0.49 -14.13 13.84
CA ARG A 74 0.11 -12.98 14.67
C ARG A 74 -0.58 -11.93 13.80
N PRO A 75 -1.68 -11.33 14.28
CA PRO A 75 -2.34 -10.24 13.56
C PRO A 75 -1.39 -9.05 13.43
N ARG A 76 -1.31 -8.49 12.22
CA ARG A 76 -0.57 -7.28 11.88
C ARG A 76 -1.34 -6.43 10.90
N LYS A 77 -0.94 -5.17 10.78
CA LYS A 77 -1.48 -4.25 9.77
C LYS A 77 -0.79 -4.47 8.44
N SER A 78 -1.60 -4.60 7.40
CA SER A 78 -1.15 -4.73 6.02
C SER A 78 -1.86 -3.69 5.16
N TYR A 79 -1.29 -3.39 4.00
CA TYR A 79 -1.76 -2.31 3.14
C TYR A 79 -1.90 -2.83 1.72
N ALA A 80 -3.05 -2.58 1.11
CA ALA A 80 -3.34 -2.93 -0.27
C ALA A 80 -3.53 -1.64 -1.10
N PRO A 81 -3.29 -1.69 -2.42
CA PRO A 81 -3.73 -0.60 -3.29
C PRO A 81 -5.25 -0.43 -3.16
N SER A 82 -5.68 0.81 -3.03
CA SER A 82 -7.11 1.13 -2.96
C SER A 82 -7.77 0.79 -4.29
N GLU A 83 -8.92 0.11 -4.27
CA GLU A 83 -9.71 -0.10 -5.50
C GLU A 83 -10.37 1.21 -5.99
N SER A 84 -10.06 2.35 -5.37
CA SER A 84 -10.59 3.66 -5.73
C SER A 84 -10.40 3.93 -7.23
N PRO A 85 -11.51 4.07 -7.99
CA PRO A 85 -11.49 4.11 -9.44
C PRO A 85 -11.14 5.49 -9.99
N ASP A 86 -9.98 6.07 -9.64
CA ASP A 86 -9.48 7.26 -10.34
C ASP A 86 -8.79 6.91 -11.69
N GLY A 87 -8.91 5.65 -12.12
CA GLY A 87 -8.68 5.18 -13.49
C GLY A 87 -9.97 4.96 -14.31
N GLY A 88 -11.13 5.36 -13.79
CA GLY A 88 -12.43 5.25 -14.45
C GLY A 88 -12.68 6.33 -15.52
N GLY A 89 -11.80 6.42 -16.50
CA GLY A 89 -12.09 7.05 -17.79
C GLY A 89 -13.14 6.27 -18.58
N GLY A 90 -14.36 6.19 -18.05
CA GLY A 90 -15.51 5.53 -18.65
C GLY A 90 -16.62 6.53 -18.89
N ARG A 91 -16.43 7.46 -19.84
CA ARG A 91 -17.59 8.04 -20.54
C ARG A 91 -18.21 6.92 -21.37
N THR A 92 -19.07 6.10 -20.77
CA THR A 92 -19.97 5.25 -21.54
C THR A 92 -21.01 6.17 -22.16
N GLY A 93 -20.78 6.51 -23.43
CA GLY A 93 -21.84 6.98 -24.31
C GLY A 93 -22.82 5.84 -24.62
N GLY A 94 -24.05 6.21 -24.97
CA GLY A 94 -25.10 5.33 -25.47
C GLY A 94 -25.92 4.70 -24.33
N SER A 95 -27.24 4.82 -24.27
CA SER A 95 -28.24 5.07 -25.33
C SER A 95 -29.39 5.94 -24.84
#